data_AF-A0A7I8MYE0-F1
#
_entry.id   AF-A0A7I8MYE0-F1
#
_cell.length_a   1.000
_cell.length_b   1.000
_cell.length_c   1.000
_cell.angle_alpha   90.00
_cell.angle_beta   90.00
_cell.angle_gamma   90.00
#
_symmetry.space_group_name_H-M   'P 1'
#
loop_
_entity.id
_entity.type
_entity.pdbx_description
1 polymer ?
#
loop_
_entity_poly.entity_id
_entity_poly.type
_entity_poly.pdbx_seq_one_letter_code
_entity_poly.pdbx_strand_id
1 'polypeptide(L)'
;MTDKKSEYLGKMKKQYDELSYNWSRKRDKYEAQVQHQGADAKKAYEEKKAEFIKSSDAMKTKIDELGAAGDSAWKDVKDGTQKSWQELSNAFDKATSHFKK
;
A
#
# COMPACT_ATOMS: atom_id res chain seq x y z
N MET A 1 -17.18 -6.25 21.58
CA MET A 1 -15.77 -6.04 21.11
C MET A 1 -15.64 -6.23 19.61
N THR A 2 -16.48 -7.08 19.01
CA THR A 2 -16.59 -7.34 17.57
C THR A 2 -16.82 -6.10 16.71
N ASP A 3 -17.62 -5.13 17.18
CA ASP A 3 -17.91 -3.90 16.41
C ASP A 3 -16.68 -3.02 16.20
N LYS A 4 -15.84 -2.85 17.24
CA LYS A 4 -14.59 -2.07 17.12
C LYS A 4 -13.59 -2.73 16.16
N LYS A 5 -13.62 -4.06 16.08
CA LYS A 5 -12.77 -4.82 15.16
C LYS A 5 -13.23 -4.66 13.72
N SER A 6 -14.54 -4.80 13.48
CA SER A 6 -15.12 -4.65 12.14
C SER A 6 -14.99 -3.23 11.62
N GLU A 7 -15.20 -2.21 12.46
CA GLU A 7 -14.97 -0.80 12.12
C GLU A 7 -13.51 -0.56 11.72
N TYR A 8 -12.56 -1.06 12.52
CA TYR A 8 -11.14 -0.90 12.21
C TYR A 8 -10.76 -1.61 10.91
N LEU A 9 -11.23 -2.84 10.71
CA LEU A 9 -11.02 -3.59 9.48
C LEU A 9 -11.58 -2.84 8.26
N GLY A 10 -12.82 -2.33 8.38
CA GLY A 10 -13.47 -1.54 7.32
C GLY A 10 -12.68 -0.28 6.99
N LYS A 11 -12.18 0.43 8.01
CA LYS A 11 -11.31 1.58 7.83
C LYS A 11 -10.01 1.21 7.10
N MET A 12 -9.34 0.14 7.51
CA MET A 12 -8.09 -0.29 6.87
C MET A 12 -8.30 -0.69 5.42
N LYS A 13 -9.37 -1.46 5.12
CA LYS A 13 -9.75 -1.82 3.74
C LYS A 13 -9.99 -0.57 2.89
N LYS A 14 -10.78 0.37 3.40
CA LYS A 14 -11.07 1.62 2.68
C LYS A 14 -9.81 2.44 2.41
N GLN A 15 -8.93 2.58 3.41
CA GLN A 15 -7.65 3.28 3.22
C GLN A 15 -6.76 2.58 2.18
N TYR A 16 -6.69 1.25 2.23
CA TYR A 16 -5.96 0.44 1.26
C TYR A 16 -6.51 0.63 -0.16
N ASP A 17 -7.84 0.58 -0.33
CA ASP A 17 -8.49 0.77 -1.62
C ASP A 17 -8.26 2.19 -2.16
N GLU A 18 -8.38 3.21 -1.31
CA GLU A 18 -8.07 4.61 -1.68
C GLU A 18 -6.61 4.79 -2.10
N LEU A 19 -5.66 4.20 -1.37
CA LEU A 19 -4.25 4.28 -1.70
C LEU A 19 -3.91 3.54 -2.99
N SER A 20 -4.47 2.33 -3.17
CA SER A 20 -4.31 1.52 -4.38
C SER A 20 -4.86 2.24 -5.61
N TYR A 21 -6.04 2.87 -5.48
CA TYR A 21 -6.62 3.70 -6.53
C TYR A 21 -5.73 4.91 -6.87
N ASN A 22 -5.27 5.63 -5.85
CA ASN A 22 -4.36 6.76 -6.03
C ASN A 22 -3.03 6.34 -6.69
N TRP A 23 -2.50 5.17 -6.32
CA TRP A 23 -1.31 4.61 -6.93
C TRP A 23 -1.55 4.28 -8.40
N SER A 24 -2.61 3.57 -8.75
CA SER A 24 -2.93 3.26 -10.16
C SER A 24 -2.98 4.52 -11.00
N ARG A 25 -3.66 5.57 -10.51
CA ARG A 25 -3.78 6.84 -11.24
C ARG A 25 -2.44 7.54 -11.44
N LYS A 26 -1.57 7.57 -10.42
CA LYS A 26 -0.23 8.17 -10.51
C LYS A 26 0.69 7.34 -11.39
N ARG A 27 0.61 6.01 -11.26
CA ARG A 27 1.34 5.02 -12.04
C ARG A 27 1.07 5.22 -13.53
N ASP A 28 -0.19 5.26 -13.95
CA ASP A 28 -0.55 5.39 -15.37
C ASP A 28 -0.01 6.69 -15.98
N LYS A 29 -0.07 7.79 -15.22
CA LYS A 29 0.53 9.07 -15.62
C LYS A 29 2.06 8.97 -15.78
N TYR A 30 2.72 8.29 -14.86
CA TYR A 30 4.18 8.19 -14.87
C TYR A 30 4.69 7.20 -15.91
N GLU A 31 4.00 6.09 -16.13
CA GLU A 31 4.31 5.13 -17.18
C GLU A 31 4.37 5.82 -18.54
N ALA A 32 3.37 6.68 -18.84
CA ALA A 32 3.38 7.51 -20.03
C ALA A 32 4.57 8.47 -20.08
N GLN A 33 4.97 9.08 -18.95
CA GLN A 33 6.13 9.97 -18.88
C GLN A 33 7.45 9.24 -19.13
N VAL A 34 7.68 8.10 -18.46
CA VAL A 34 8.93 7.33 -18.60
C VAL A 34 9.00 6.56 -19.91
N GLN A 35 7.88 6.30 -20.58
CA GLN A 35 7.87 5.72 -21.94
C GLN A 35 8.69 6.57 -22.92
N HIS A 36 8.64 7.89 -22.77
CA HIS A 36 9.41 8.85 -23.55
C HIS A 36 10.79 9.17 -22.96
N GLN A 37 11.13 8.63 -21.78
CA GLN A 37 12.47 8.77 -21.18
C GLN A 37 13.36 7.56 -21.49
N GLY A 38 14.66 7.70 -21.21
CA GLY A 38 15.67 6.67 -21.42
C GLY A 38 15.48 5.42 -20.55
N ALA A 39 16.29 4.40 -20.80
CA ALA A 39 16.22 3.10 -20.13
C ALA A 39 16.36 3.18 -18.60
N ASP A 40 17.19 4.09 -18.08
CA ASP A 40 17.40 4.26 -16.64
C ASP A 40 16.13 4.75 -15.91
N ALA A 41 15.37 5.65 -16.54
CA ALA A 41 14.11 6.15 -15.98
C ALA A 41 13.04 5.06 -15.93
N LYS A 42 12.96 4.23 -16.97
CA LYS A 42 12.07 3.05 -17.00
C LYS A 42 12.44 2.04 -15.92
N LYS A 43 13.74 1.77 -15.75
CA LYS A 43 14.22 0.84 -14.72
C LYS A 43 13.88 1.33 -13.32
N ALA A 44 14.18 2.60 -13.01
CA ALA A 44 13.85 3.19 -11.71
C ALA A 44 12.33 3.17 -11.44
N TYR A 45 11.51 3.38 -12.46
CA TYR A 45 10.06 3.24 -12.36
C TYR A 45 9.62 1.82 -12.01
N GLU A 46 10.08 0.82 -12.76
CA GLU A 46 9.71 -0.58 -12.53
C GLU A 46 10.16 -1.06 -11.14
N GLU A 47 11.34 -0.63 -10.66
CA GLU A 47 11.78 -0.90 -9.29
C GLU A 47 10.82 -0.31 -8.24
N LYS A 48 10.40 0.95 -8.40
CA LYS A 48 9.44 1.61 -7.49
C LYS A 48 8.06 0.97 -7.53
N LYS A 49 7.63 0.55 -8.71
CA LYS A 49 6.37 -0.18 -8.93
C LYS A 49 6.40 -1.55 -8.25
N ALA A 50 7.49 -2.30 -8.41
CA ALA A 50 7.66 -3.57 -7.72
C ALA A 50 7.68 -3.41 -6.19
N GLU A 51 8.37 -2.39 -5.67
CA GLU A 51 8.42 -2.07 -4.24
C GLU A 51 7.02 -1.76 -3.67
N PHE A 52 6.22 -0.98 -4.39
CA PHE A 52 4.83 -0.70 -4.01
C PHE A 52 3.97 -1.96 -4.04
N ILE A 53 4.02 -2.76 -5.13
CA ILE A 53 3.21 -3.99 -5.26
C ILE A 53 3.53 -4.95 -4.12
N LYS A 54 4.80 -5.18 -3.82
CA LYS A 54 5.23 -6.04 -2.70
C LYS A 54 4.68 -5.56 -1.36
N SER A 55 4.74 -4.26 -1.10
CA SER A 55 4.22 -3.66 0.15
C SER A 55 2.69 -3.72 0.21
N SER A 56 2.03 -3.57 -0.95
CA SER A 56 0.58 -3.64 -1.10
C SER A 56 0.07 -5.06 -0.82
N ASP A 57 0.73 -6.08 -1.37
CA ASP A 57 0.39 -7.47 -1.15
C ASP A 57 0.57 -7.84 0.33
N ALA A 58 1.67 -7.41 0.96
CA ALA A 58 1.90 -7.60 2.39
C ALA A 58 0.80 -6.96 3.24
N MET A 59 0.37 -5.74 2.91
CA MET A 59 -0.74 -5.06 3.59
C MET A 59 -2.05 -5.82 3.43
N LYS A 60 -2.35 -6.32 2.22
CA LYS A 60 -3.56 -7.09 1.95
C LYS A 60 -3.61 -8.36 2.80
N THR A 61 -2.51 -9.13 2.83
CA THR A 61 -2.39 -10.31 3.71
C THR A 61 -2.63 -9.93 5.17
N LYS A 62 -2.07 -8.81 5.65
CA LYS A 62 -2.27 -8.36 7.03
C LYS A 62 -3.71 -7.95 7.33
N ILE A 63 -4.43 -7.37 6.37
CA ILE A 63 -5.85 -7.04 6.51
C ILE A 63 -6.69 -8.33 6.60
N ASP A 64 -6.36 -9.33 5.79
CA ASP A 64 -7.07 -10.61 5.81
C ASP A 64 -6.81 -11.39 7.11
N GLU A 65 -5.55 -11.43 7.57
CA GLU A 65 -5.17 -11.98 8.88
C GLU A 65 -5.92 -11.27 10.02
N LEU A 66 -6.04 -9.94 9.95
CA LEU A 66 -6.74 -9.16 10.97
C LEU A 66 -8.23 -9.46 11.03
N GLY A 67 -8.84 -9.77 9.88
CA GLY A 67 -10.24 -10.19 9.80
C GLY A 67 -10.47 -11.61 10.33
N ALA A 68 -9.49 -12.49 10.18
CA ALA A 68 -9.53 -13.86 10.69
C ALA A 68 -9.12 -13.98 12.17
N ALA A 69 -8.46 -12.96 12.73
CA ALA A 69 -7.91 -13.00 14.08
C ALA A 69 -8.97 -13.00 15.19
N GLY A 70 -8.90 -14.01 16.06
CA GLY A 70 -9.67 -14.09 17.31
C GLY A 70 -9.29 -12.99 18.32
N ASP A 71 -10.10 -12.78 19.35
CA ASP A 71 -9.92 -11.73 20.37
C ASP A 71 -8.54 -11.70 21.03
N SER A 72 -7.94 -12.87 21.29
CA SER A 72 -6.63 -12.98 21.93
C SER A 72 -5.46 -12.51 21.04
N ALA A 73 -5.51 -12.78 19.73
CA ALA A 73 -4.44 -12.45 18.79
C ALA A 73 -4.66 -11.13 18.04
N TRP A 74 -5.86 -10.57 18.10
CA TRP A 74 -6.24 -9.40 17.29
C TRP A 74 -5.37 -8.17 17.54
N LYS A 75 -4.92 -7.96 18.78
CA LYS A 75 -4.06 -6.83 19.12
C LYS A 75 -2.69 -6.94 18.43
N ASP A 76 -2.08 -8.11 18.46
CA ASP A 76 -0.77 -8.34 17.84
C ASP A 76 -0.86 -8.25 16.31
N VAL A 77 -1.92 -8.82 15.73
CA VAL A 77 -2.16 -8.74 14.29
C VAL A 77 -2.42 -7.29 13.87
N LYS A 78 -3.20 -6.53 14.65
CA LYS A 78 -3.46 -5.11 14.40
C LYS A 78 -2.17 -4.31 14.36
N ASP A 79 -1.29 -4.49 15.34
CA ASP A 79 -0.01 -3.78 15.40
C ASP A 79 0.87 -4.14 14.19
N GLY A 80 0.85 -5.40 13.76
CA GLY A 80 1.46 -5.85 12.50
C GLY A 80 0.88 -5.15 11.27
N THR A 81 -0.44 -5.07 11.16
CA THR A 81 -1.15 -4.36 10.07
C THR A 81 -0.78 -2.88 10.05
N GLN A 82 -0.68 -2.22 11.22
CA GLN A 82 -0.28 -0.80 11.30
C GLN A 82 1.15 -0.57 10.81
N LYS A 83 2.09 -1.47 11.12
CA LYS A 83 3.47 -1.40 10.63
C LYS A 83 3.52 -1.55 9.10
N SER A 84 2.85 -2.57 8.56
CA SER A 84 2.79 -2.77 7.10
C SER A 84 2.10 -1.59 6.39
N TRP A 85 1.11 -0.96 7.02
CA TRP A 85 0.49 0.25 6.49
C TRP A 85 1.48 1.42 6.41
N GLN A 86 2.29 1.63 7.46
CA GLN A 86 3.31 2.67 7.47
C GLN A 86 4.38 2.43 6.39
N GLU A 87 4.82 1.19 6.21
CA GLU A 87 5.76 0.81 5.16
C GLU A 87 5.20 1.09 3.77
N LEU A 88 3.95 0.69 3.50
CA LEU A 88 3.25 0.94 2.24
C LEU A 88 3.08 2.44 1.97
N SER A 89 2.64 3.21 2.97
CA SER A 89 2.51 4.67 2.84
C SER A 89 3.86 5.33 2.55
N ASN A 90 4.93 4.91 3.24
CA ASN A 90 6.26 5.43 3.00
C ASN A 90 6.79 5.06 1.60
N ALA A 91 6.55 3.84 1.13
CA ALA A 91 6.92 3.42 -0.22
C ALA A 91 6.17 4.24 -1.29
N PHE A 92 4.87 4.46 -1.08
CA PHE A 92 4.05 5.32 -1.92
C PHE A 92 4.55 6.77 -1.91
N ASP A 93 4.85 7.35 -0.76
CA ASP A 93 5.36 8.71 -0.66
C ASP A 93 6.72 8.85 -1.33
N LYS A 94 7.64 7.89 -1.15
CA LYS A 94 8.93 7.87 -1.85
C LYS A 94 8.76 7.78 -3.37
N ALA A 95 7.92 6.85 -3.84
CA ALA A 95 7.66 6.65 -5.25
C ALA A 95 6.97 7.88 -5.88
N THR A 96 6.12 8.57 -5.11
CA THR A 96 5.36 9.72 -5.61
C THR A 96 6.03 11.07 -5.36
N SER A 97 7.05 11.13 -4.50
CA SER A 97 7.86 12.34 -4.31
C SER A 97 8.61 12.75 -5.58
N HIS A 98 8.98 11.77 -6.42
CA HIS A 98 9.51 12.03 -7.75
C HIS A 98 8.49 12.71 -8.69
N PHE A 99 7.19 12.66 -8.39
CA PHE A 99 6.13 13.34 -9.16
C PHE A 99 5.87 14.78 -8.72
N LYS A 100 6.47 15.22 -7.61
CA LYS A 100 6.26 16.58 -7.05
C LYS A 100 7.24 17.63 -7.57
N LYS A 101 8.19 17.27 -8.45
CA LYS A 101 9.08 18.22 -9.11
C LYS A 101 8.65 18.51 -10.54
#